data_AF-A0A519RZF2-F1
#
_entry.id   AF-A0A519RZF2-F1
#
_cell.length_a   1.000
_cell.length_b   1.000
_cell.length_c   1.000
_cell.angle_alpha   90.00
_cell.angle_beta   90.00
_cell.angle_gamma   90.00
#
_symmetry.space_group_name_H-M   'P 1'
#
loop_
_entity.id
_entity.type
_entity.pdbx_description
1 polymer ?
#
loop_
_entity_poly.entity_id
_entity_poly.type
_entity_poly.pdbx_seq_one_letter_code
_entity_poly.pdbx_strand_id
1 'polypeptide(L)'
;MLVRGGELKELSVEGNMTNLLILRFLMPISVVCFIVYYLSEKRSLIILFFLLILMLITACPTGISRNTTAGLYIPVLLTCFAIFKRRNFFILSFLFAILILFPLLNQFRTFNSDDGLSFTPDFSMFIEGHFDSYPNFALIINSEIVTYGIQLLGVLFFWIPRSIWPGKPISSGIFLSEKANLNFENISVNYFAEGYLNFGFVGLFIFLVILAFTLARIDKIYWRYTVQYKSNFFNVIYLICLGMLFFVLRGDLMSSFAYTLGMLFSSIFVFKFVKK
;
A
#
# COMPACT_ATOMS: atom_id res chain seq x y z
N MET A 1 -17.12 -14.56 -18.52
CA MET A 1 -17.21 -13.09 -18.46
C MET A 1 -16.41 -12.64 -17.24
N LEU A 2 -15.10 -12.45 -17.39
CA LEU A 2 -14.24 -11.93 -16.33
C LEU A 2 -14.57 -10.44 -16.19
N VAL A 3 -15.30 -10.08 -15.15
CA VAL A 3 -15.66 -8.69 -14.83
C VAL A 3 -14.37 -7.87 -14.83
N ARG A 4 -14.29 -6.91 -15.75
CA ARG A 4 -13.14 -6.02 -15.87
C ARG A 4 -13.10 -5.17 -14.60
N GLY A 5 -11.96 -5.11 -13.92
CA GLY A 5 -11.80 -4.31 -12.69
C GLY A 5 -12.12 -2.81 -12.84
N GLY A 6 -12.29 -2.32 -14.08
CA GLY A 6 -12.80 -0.98 -14.37
C GLY A 6 -14.31 -0.81 -14.10
N GLU A 7 -15.14 -1.82 -14.41
CA GLU A 7 -16.60 -1.75 -14.22
C GLU A 7 -16.99 -1.79 -12.73
N LEU A 8 -16.18 -2.45 -11.89
CA LEU A 8 -16.33 -2.40 -10.42
C LEU A 8 -15.92 -1.03 -9.83
N LYS A 9 -15.12 -0.25 -10.57
CA LYS A 9 -14.68 1.09 -10.13
C LYS A 9 -15.84 2.09 -10.22
N GLU A 10 -16.68 1.99 -11.25
CA GLU A 10 -17.87 2.84 -11.42
C GLU A 10 -18.96 2.53 -10.39
N LEU A 11 -19.14 1.26 -9.99
CA LEU A 11 -20.02 0.86 -8.88
C LEU A 11 -19.51 1.29 -7.49
N SER A 12 -18.23 1.69 -7.38
CA SER A 12 -17.61 2.07 -6.09
C SER A 12 -17.62 3.59 -5.81
N VAL A 13 -18.16 4.40 -6.73
CA VAL A 13 -18.27 5.86 -6.57
C VAL A 13 -19.37 6.25 -5.57
N GLU A 14 -20.30 5.34 -5.24
CA GLU A 14 -21.16 5.51 -4.08
C GLU A 14 -20.39 5.15 -2.80
N GLY A 15 -19.86 6.20 -2.17
CA GLY A 15 -19.14 6.20 -0.89
C GLY A 15 -20.02 5.79 0.29
N ASN A 16 -20.53 4.56 0.27
CA ASN A 16 -21.16 3.94 1.42
C ASN A 16 -20.06 3.53 2.41
N MET A 17 -20.23 3.91 3.69
CA MET A 17 -19.36 3.53 4.81
C MET A 17 -19.07 2.02 4.86
N THR A 18 -20.02 1.21 4.38
CA THR A 18 -19.92 -0.24 4.21
C THR A 18 -18.82 -0.65 3.22
N ASN A 19 -18.72 0.01 2.06
CA ASN A 19 -17.66 -0.26 1.07
C ASN A 19 -16.27 0.02 1.63
N LEU A 20 -16.13 1.11 2.41
CA LEU A 20 -14.86 1.42 3.07
C LEU A 20 -14.48 0.38 4.12
N LEU A 21 -15.45 -0.11 4.91
CA LEU A 21 -15.21 -1.19 5.88
C LEU A 21 -14.84 -2.51 5.19
N ILE A 22 -15.52 -2.86 4.10
CA ILE A 22 -15.22 -4.07 3.33
C ILE A 22 -13.79 -4.02 2.77
N LEU A 23 -13.46 -2.93 2.06
CA LEU A 23 -12.18 -2.79 1.37
C LEU A 23 -10.99 -2.61 2.33
N ARG A 24 -11.18 -1.89 3.44
CA ARG A 24 -10.07 -1.53 4.35
C ARG A 24 -9.94 -2.43 5.57
N PHE A 25 -10.96 -3.22 5.92
CA PHE A 25 -10.94 -4.08 7.09
C PHE A 25 -11.20 -5.56 6.77
N LEU A 26 -12.26 -5.89 6.03
CA LEU A 26 -12.60 -7.30 5.73
C LEU A 26 -11.62 -7.95 4.74
N MET A 27 -11.23 -7.25 3.69
CA MET A 27 -10.29 -7.78 2.70
C MET A 27 -8.90 -8.11 3.32
N PRO A 28 -8.30 -7.24 4.17
CA PRO A 28 -7.08 -7.63 4.87
C PRO A 28 -7.22 -8.83 5.81
N ILE A 29 -8.39 -9.08 6.40
CA ILE A 29 -8.57 -10.21 7.33
C ILE A 29 -8.28 -11.54 6.66
N SER A 30 -8.75 -11.77 5.43
CA SER A 30 -8.49 -13.03 4.72
C SER A 30 -7.00 -13.28 4.51
N VAL A 31 -6.26 -12.22 4.12
CA VAL A 31 -4.81 -12.23 3.94
C VAL A 31 -4.09 -12.52 5.26
N VAL A 32 -4.48 -11.85 6.35
CA VAL A 32 -3.84 -12.07 7.65
C VAL A 32 -4.13 -13.46 8.19
N CYS A 33 -5.36 -13.96 8.07
CA CYS A 33 -5.70 -15.33 8.43
C CYS A 33 -4.84 -16.35 7.68
N PHE A 34 -4.63 -16.15 6.37
CA PHE A 34 -3.74 -17.00 5.57
C PHE A 34 -2.30 -16.96 6.09
N ILE A 35 -1.73 -15.78 6.33
CA ILE A 35 -0.35 -15.63 6.82
C ILE A 35 -0.17 -16.26 8.21
N VAL A 36 -1.10 -16.00 9.14
CA VAL A 36 -1.07 -16.55 10.50
C VAL A 36 -1.15 -18.07 10.47
N TYR A 37 -2.07 -18.63 9.68
CA TYR A 37 -2.23 -20.08 9.58
C TYR A 37 -1.03 -20.75 8.89
N TYR A 38 -0.44 -20.11 7.89
CA TYR A 38 0.76 -20.60 7.21
C TYR A 38 1.98 -20.68 8.15
N LEU A 39 2.10 -19.74 9.09
CA LEU A 39 3.17 -19.70 10.09
C LEU A 39 2.89 -20.55 11.35
N SER A 40 1.75 -21.21 11.42
CA SER A 40 1.40 -22.14 12.50
C SER A 40 2.15 -23.47 12.35
N GLU A 41 2.55 -24.09 13.46
CA GLU A 41 3.28 -25.36 13.47
C GLU A 41 2.42 -26.54 13.02
N LYS A 42 1.12 -26.53 13.35
CA LYS A 42 0.15 -27.54 12.94
C LYS A 42 -0.69 -26.99 11.79
N ARG A 43 -0.44 -27.51 10.58
CA ARG A 43 -1.14 -27.08 9.36
C ARG A 43 -1.77 -28.27 8.64
N SER A 44 -3.08 -28.20 8.43
CA SER A 44 -3.76 -28.99 7.42
C SER A 44 -3.73 -28.26 6.08
N LEU A 45 -3.41 -28.98 5.01
CA LEU A 45 -3.37 -28.43 3.65
C LEU A 45 -4.76 -27.98 3.17
N ILE A 46 -5.82 -28.65 3.64
CA ILE A 46 -7.22 -28.34 3.27
C ILE A 46 -7.61 -26.94 3.75
N ILE A 47 -7.34 -26.62 5.02
CA ILE A 47 -7.65 -25.29 5.57
C ILE A 47 -6.78 -24.22 4.91
N LEU A 48 -5.52 -24.53 4.62
CA LEU A 48 -4.63 -23.59 3.92
C LEU A 48 -5.14 -23.27 2.51
N PHE A 49 -5.58 -24.29 1.77
CA PHE A 49 -6.13 -24.13 0.44
C PHE A 49 -7.46 -23.37 0.46
N PHE A 50 -8.33 -23.66 1.43
CA PHE A 50 -9.56 -22.90 1.64
C PHE A 50 -9.29 -21.42 1.93
N LEU A 51 -8.34 -21.10 2.82
CA LEU A 51 -7.93 -19.73 3.10
C LEU A 51 -7.29 -19.03 1.89
N LEU A 52 -6.54 -19.76 1.07
CA LEU A 52 -6.00 -19.24 -0.18
C LEU A 52 -7.12 -18.85 -1.16
N ILE A 53 -8.12 -19.72 -1.34
CA ILE A 53 -9.29 -19.42 -2.18
C ILE A 53 -10.03 -18.20 -1.63
N LEU A 54 -10.28 -18.15 -0.32
CA LEU A 54 -10.95 -17.02 0.31
C LEU A 54 -10.17 -15.71 0.08
N MET A 55 -8.85 -15.76 0.20
CA MET A 55 -7.97 -14.62 -0.08
C MET A 55 -8.08 -14.18 -1.55
N LEU A 56 -8.07 -15.11 -2.51
CA LEU A 56 -8.17 -14.78 -3.94
C LEU A 56 -9.54 -14.21 -4.33
N ILE A 57 -10.62 -14.70 -3.71
CA ILE A 57 -11.98 -14.18 -3.94
C ILE A 57 -12.09 -12.76 -3.37
N THR A 58 -11.61 -12.54 -2.15
CA THR A 58 -11.75 -11.25 -1.46
C THR A 58 -10.77 -10.20 -1.97
N ALA A 59 -9.53 -10.58 -2.27
CA ALA A 59 -8.46 -9.69 -2.67
C ALA A 59 -7.97 -10.01 -4.10
N CYS A 60 -8.89 -10.21 -5.04
CA CYS A 60 -8.53 -10.58 -6.41
C CYS A 60 -7.55 -9.55 -7.03
N PRO A 61 -6.35 -9.96 -7.48
CA PRO A 61 -5.29 -9.03 -7.87
C PRO A 61 -5.63 -8.20 -9.10
N THR A 62 -6.57 -8.66 -9.93
CA THR A 62 -7.07 -7.95 -11.12
C THR A 62 -8.21 -6.98 -10.82
N GLY A 63 -8.89 -7.13 -9.68
CA GLY A 63 -10.06 -6.34 -9.30
C GLY A 63 -9.76 -5.17 -8.35
N ILE A 64 -8.59 -5.15 -7.70
CA ILE A 64 -8.21 -4.12 -6.73
C ILE A 64 -7.14 -3.17 -7.29
N SER A 65 -6.98 -2.00 -6.67
CA SER A 65 -5.97 -1.03 -7.08
C SER A 65 -4.56 -1.57 -6.85
N ARG A 66 -3.63 -1.22 -7.76
CA ARG A 66 -2.23 -1.71 -7.76
C ARG A 66 -1.53 -1.51 -6.41
N ASN A 67 -1.79 -0.39 -5.75
CA ASN A 67 -1.18 -0.06 -4.46
C ASN A 67 -1.68 -1.00 -3.36
N THR A 68 -2.99 -1.31 -3.35
CA THR A 68 -3.59 -2.28 -2.43
C THR A 68 -3.11 -3.70 -2.73
N THR A 69 -2.96 -4.07 -4.01
CA THR A 69 -2.36 -5.35 -4.41
C THR A 69 -0.95 -5.49 -3.84
N ALA A 70 -0.09 -4.49 -4.04
CA ALA A 70 1.27 -4.53 -3.50
C ALA A 70 1.28 -4.65 -1.97
N GLY A 71 0.46 -3.85 -1.28
CA GLY A 71 0.37 -3.87 0.19
C GLY A 71 -0.09 -5.21 0.78
N LEU A 72 -1.03 -5.90 0.11
CA LEU A 72 -1.56 -7.19 0.57
C LEU A 72 -0.70 -8.38 0.16
N TYR A 73 -0.15 -8.39 -1.07
CA TYR A 73 0.53 -9.55 -1.63
C TYR A 73 2.04 -9.59 -1.31
N ILE A 74 2.72 -8.46 -1.10
CA ILE A 74 4.13 -8.46 -0.69
C ILE A 74 4.35 -9.24 0.63
N PRO A 75 3.55 -9.01 1.69
CA PRO A 75 3.65 -9.79 2.93
C PRO A 75 3.44 -11.29 2.72
N VAL A 76 2.49 -11.67 1.86
CA VAL A 76 2.21 -13.07 1.50
C VAL A 76 3.41 -13.69 0.78
N LEU A 77 3.96 -13.01 -0.23
CA LEU A 77 5.13 -13.47 -0.98
C LEU A 77 6.34 -13.68 -0.05
N LEU A 78 6.62 -12.71 0.82
CA LEU A 78 7.70 -12.81 1.81
C LEU A 78 7.47 -13.95 2.81
N THR A 79 6.22 -14.28 3.12
CA THR A 79 5.88 -15.37 4.04
C THR A 79 6.04 -16.73 3.38
N CYS A 80 5.45 -16.92 2.19
CA CYS A 80 5.42 -18.21 1.51
C CYS A 80 6.77 -18.60 0.88
N PHE A 81 7.54 -17.62 0.42
CA PHE A 81 8.75 -17.87 -0.34
C PHE A 81 9.98 -17.33 0.39
N ALA A 82 10.66 -18.22 1.12
CA ALA A 82 11.88 -17.90 1.86
C ALA A 82 13.03 -17.37 0.98
N ILE A 83 12.98 -17.61 -0.34
CA ILE A 83 13.98 -17.10 -1.30
C ILE A 83 14.04 -15.57 -1.31
N PHE A 84 12.91 -14.89 -1.11
CA PHE A 84 12.86 -13.44 -1.05
C PHE A 84 13.51 -12.89 0.23
N LYS A 85 13.67 -13.69 1.29
CA LYS A 85 14.40 -13.24 2.49
C LYS A 85 15.92 -13.33 2.33
N ARG A 86 16.44 -13.86 1.22
CA ARG A 86 17.88 -13.96 0.97
C ARG A 86 18.45 -12.62 0.55
N ARG A 87 19.57 -12.23 1.17
CA ARG A 87 20.37 -11.00 1.01
C ARG A 87 19.82 -9.97 0.00
N ASN A 88 20.07 -10.18 -1.29
CA ASN A 88 19.71 -9.22 -2.33
C ASN A 88 18.58 -9.71 -3.26
N PHE A 89 18.04 -10.92 -3.06
CA PHE A 89 17.09 -11.53 -3.99
C PHE A 89 15.79 -10.73 -4.06
N PHE A 90 15.29 -10.25 -2.93
CA PHE A 90 14.10 -9.39 -2.92
C PHE A 90 14.31 -8.10 -3.72
N ILE A 91 15.43 -7.41 -3.50
CA ILE A 91 15.75 -6.17 -4.20
C ILE A 91 15.88 -6.41 -5.71
N LEU A 92 16.63 -7.45 -6.11
CA LEU A 92 16.82 -7.79 -7.52
C LEU A 92 15.51 -8.23 -8.19
N SER A 93 14.72 -9.07 -7.53
CA SER A 93 13.42 -9.50 -8.05
C SER A 93 12.43 -8.35 -8.14
N PHE A 94 12.46 -7.40 -7.19
CA PHE A 94 11.62 -6.21 -7.22
C PHE A 94 12.02 -5.26 -8.36
N LEU A 95 13.32 -5.03 -8.56
CA LEU A 95 13.84 -4.26 -9.71
C LEU A 95 13.44 -4.92 -11.03
N PHE A 96 13.59 -6.24 -11.15
CA PHE A 96 13.13 -7.00 -12.31
C PHE A 96 11.62 -6.86 -12.51
N ALA A 97 10.84 -6.93 -11.43
CA ALA A 97 9.40 -6.79 -11.49
C ALA A 97 8.98 -5.40 -11.99
N ILE A 98 9.61 -4.32 -11.52
CA ILE A 98 9.29 -2.96 -11.97
C ILE A 98 9.77 -2.70 -13.39
N LEU A 99 10.99 -3.13 -13.74
CA LEU A 99 11.61 -2.78 -15.02
C LEU A 99 11.11 -3.61 -16.19
N ILE A 100 10.71 -4.86 -15.95
CA ILE A 100 10.39 -5.81 -17.02
C ILE A 100 8.97 -6.34 -16.87
N LEU A 101 8.64 -6.89 -15.71
CA LEU A 101 7.36 -7.57 -15.50
C LEU A 101 6.19 -6.58 -15.56
N PHE A 102 6.35 -5.38 -15.00
CA PHE A 102 5.28 -4.39 -14.91
C PHE A 102 4.93 -3.74 -16.27
N PRO A 103 5.90 -3.30 -17.11
CA PRO A 103 5.62 -2.89 -18.49
C PRO A 103 4.90 -3.96 -19.30
N LEU A 104 5.34 -5.21 -19.18
CA LEU A 104 4.74 -6.34 -19.89
C LEU A 104 3.30 -6.61 -19.43
N LEU A 105 3.04 -6.54 -18.12
CA LEU A 105 1.67 -6.65 -17.59
C LEU A 105 0.77 -5.47 -17.97
N ASN A 106 1.34 -4.27 -18.18
CA ASN A 106 0.55 -3.11 -18.57
C ASN A 106 -0.03 -3.27 -19.99
N GLN A 107 0.73 -3.88 -20.90
CA GLN A 107 0.27 -4.13 -22.27
C GLN A 107 -0.99 -5.01 -22.32
N PHE A 108 -1.08 -6.03 -21.48
CA PHE A 108 -2.31 -6.84 -21.35
C PHE A 108 -3.52 -6.06 -20.86
N ARG A 109 -3.30 -4.90 -20.21
CA ARG A 109 -4.37 -4.05 -19.70
C ARG A 109 -4.86 -3.06 -20.75
N THR A 110 -3.96 -2.51 -21.57
CA THR A 110 -4.28 -1.60 -22.68
C THR A 110 -4.59 -2.31 -23.98
N PHE A 111 -4.51 -3.65 -24.00
CA PHE A 111 -4.81 -4.47 -25.16
C PHE A 111 -6.24 -4.23 -25.66
N ASN A 112 -6.34 -3.60 -26.82
CA ASN A 112 -7.53 -3.56 -27.65
C ASN A 112 -7.42 -4.65 -28.72
N SER A 113 -8.55 -5.21 -29.15
CA SER A 113 -8.62 -6.33 -30.10
C SER A 113 -7.91 -6.09 -31.44
N ASP A 114 -7.61 -4.84 -31.76
CA ASP A 114 -7.02 -4.42 -33.04
C ASP A 114 -5.48 -4.26 -32.97
N ASP A 115 -4.89 -4.18 -31.77
CA ASP A 115 -3.44 -4.07 -31.58
C ASP A 115 -2.84 -5.46 -31.38
N GLY A 116 -1.84 -5.85 -32.18
CA GLY A 116 -1.14 -7.12 -31.97
C GLY A 116 -0.41 -7.16 -30.62
N LEU A 117 -0.41 -8.31 -29.94
CA LEU A 117 0.41 -8.51 -28.73
C LEU A 117 1.90 -8.53 -29.10
N SER A 118 2.62 -7.47 -28.73
CA SER A 118 4.08 -7.50 -28.72
C SER A 118 4.57 -7.94 -27.34
N PHE A 119 5.49 -8.92 -27.27
CA PHE A 119 6.10 -9.37 -26.01
C PHE A 119 7.34 -8.56 -25.62
N THR A 120 7.50 -7.37 -26.20
CA THR A 120 8.61 -6.46 -25.92
C THR A 120 8.20 -5.47 -24.83
N PRO A 121 8.99 -5.28 -23.76
CA PRO A 121 8.64 -4.32 -22.71
C PRO A 121 8.57 -2.90 -23.28
N ASP A 122 7.42 -2.23 -23.12
CA ASP A 122 7.28 -0.84 -23.50
C ASP A 122 7.67 0.10 -22.35
N PHE A 123 8.79 0.80 -22.54
CA PHE A 123 9.35 1.73 -21.56
C PHE A 123 8.64 3.09 -21.53
N SER A 124 7.74 3.38 -22.49
CA SER A 124 6.92 4.59 -22.48
C SER A 124 6.09 4.73 -21.20
N MET A 125 5.73 3.59 -20.58
CA MET A 125 5.02 3.51 -19.32
C MET A 125 5.69 4.28 -18.17
N PHE A 126 7.02 4.43 -18.19
CA PHE A 126 7.74 5.16 -17.14
C PHE A 126 7.53 6.67 -17.20
N ILE A 127 7.03 7.19 -18.33
CA ILE A 127 6.72 8.61 -18.53
C ILE A 127 5.25 8.89 -18.18
N GLU A 128 4.41 7.86 -18.09
CA GLU A 128 3.01 8.01 -17.70
C GLU A 128 2.87 8.50 -16.25
N GLY A 129 1.70 9.08 -15.93
CA GLY A 129 1.36 9.60 -14.60
C GLY A 129 1.35 8.56 -13.47
N HIS A 130 1.71 7.31 -13.75
CA HIS A 130 1.97 6.31 -12.73
C HIS A 130 3.26 6.57 -11.93
N PHE A 131 4.24 7.30 -12.47
CA PHE A 131 5.53 7.58 -11.84
C PHE A 131 5.70 9.07 -11.48
N ASP A 132 4.61 9.73 -11.09
CA ASP A 132 4.50 11.17 -10.84
C ASP A 132 5.05 11.65 -9.47
N SER A 133 5.30 10.74 -8.52
CA SER A 133 5.64 11.08 -7.12
C SER A 133 6.80 12.07 -6.94
N TYR A 134 7.92 11.90 -7.67
CA TYR A 134 9.09 12.78 -7.61
C TYR A 134 8.92 14.07 -8.42
N PRO A 135 8.35 14.05 -9.63
CA PRO A 135 7.93 15.27 -10.32
C PRO A 135 7.03 16.17 -9.45
N ASN A 136 6.05 15.59 -8.76
CA ASN A 136 5.16 16.32 -7.85
C ASN A 136 5.92 16.90 -6.65
N PHE A 137 6.89 16.15 -6.10
CA PHE A 137 7.77 16.66 -5.05
C PHE A 137 8.57 17.89 -5.51
N ALA A 138 9.14 17.83 -6.71
CA ALA A 138 9.84 18.97 -7.30
C ALA A 138 8.91 20.18 -7.51
N LEU A 139 7.66 19.95 -7.94
CA LEU A 139 6.65 20.99 -8.09
C LEU A 139 6.32 21.67 -6.75
N ILE A 140 6.18 20.90 -5.67
CA ILE A 140 5.94 21.41 -4.32
C ILE A 140 7.08 22.31 -3.84
N ILE A 141 8.33 21.90 -4.07
CA ILE A 141 9.50 22.70 -3.70
C ILE A 141 9.57 23.97 -4.54
N ASN A 142 9.47 23.86 -5.87
CA ASN A 142 9.57 24.99 -6.78
C ASN A 142 8.46 26.02 -6.58
N SER A 143 7.27 25.58 -6.17
CA SER A 143 6.12 26.44 -5.87
C SER A 143 6.07 26.90 -4.41
N GLU A 144 7.10 26.59 -3.61
CA GLU A 144 7.24 26.91 -2.18
C GLU A 144 5.96 26.62 -1.36
N ILE A 145 5.33 25.48 -1.63
CA ILE A 145 4.03 25.14 -1.03
C ILE A 145 4.25 24.62 0.39
N VAL A 146 3.87 25.42 1.39
CA VAL A 146 3.90 25.05 2.81
C VAL A 146 2.53 25.28 3.46
N THR A 147 2.06 24.28 4.20
CA THR A 147 0.72 24.21 4.81
C THR A 147 0.75 24.21 6.33
N TYR A 148 1.92 24.40 6.95
CA TYR A 148 2.11 24.54 8.39
C TYR A 148 1.47 23.42 9.24
N GLY A 149 1.52 22.17 8.75
CA GLY A 149 1.01 21.00 9.47
C GLY A 149 -0.48 20.70 9.28
N ILE A 150 -1.21 21.51 8.51
CA ILE A 150 -2.65 21.29 8.27
C ILE A 150 -2.88 19.94 7.59
N GLN A 151 -2.06 19.57 6.59
CA GLN A 151 -2.24 18.27 5.94
C GLN A 151 -1.91 17.09 6.86
N LEU A 152 -0.91 17.23 7.73
CA LEU A 152 -0.59 16.22 8.73
C LEU A 152 -1.75 15.99 9.72
N LEU A 153 -2.50 17.04 10.09
CA LEU A 153 -3.72 16.89 10.89
C LEU A 153 -4.79 16.07 10.15
N GLY A 154 -4.94 16.28 8.84
CA GLY A 154 -5.82 15.47 8.00
C GLY A 154 -5.45 13.98 8.01
N VAL A 155 -4.14 13.68 7.95
CA VAL A 155 -3.60 12.31 8.07
C VAL A 155 -3.88 11.73 9.44
N LEU A 156 -3.57 12.45 10.52
CA LEU A 156 -3.72 11.96 11.88
C LEU A 156 -5.19 11.73 12.23
N PHE A 157 -6.09 12.60 11.81
CA PHE A 157 -7.53 12.50 12.09
C PHE A 157 -8.32 11.99 10.90
N PHE A 158 -7.72 11.11 10.07
CA PHE A 158 -8.36 10.60 8.86
C PHE A 158 -9.68 9.86 9.15
N TRP A 159 -9.87 9.32 10.35
CA TRP A 159 -11.10 8.60 10.74
C TRP A 159 -12.28 9.51 11.09
N ILE A 160 -12.05 10.81 11.34
CA ILE A 160 -13.15 11.74 11.65
C ILE A 160 -13.94 12.00 10.35
N PRO A 161 -15.26 11.74 10.31
CA PRO A 161 -16.08 11.98 9.13
C PRO A 161 -16.28 13.48 8.90
N ARG A 162 -16.45 13.86 7.62
CA ARG A 162 -16.66 15.27 7.23
C ARG A 162 -17.96 15.88 7.78
N SER A 163 -18.92 15.06 8.19
CA SER A 163 -20.13 15.52 8.89
C SER A 163 -19.83 16.14 10.26
N ILE A 164 -18.80 15.65 10.95
CA ILE A 164 -18.37 16.16 12.26
C ILE A 164 -17.31 17.27 12.09
N TRP A 165 -16.43 17.13 11.09
CA TRP A 165 -15.43 18.14 10.77
C TRP A 165 -15.53 18.55 9.28
N PRO A 166 -16.40 19.52 8.94
CA PRO A 166 -16.58 19.97 7.56
C PRO A 166 -15.31 20.56 6.95
N GLY A 167 -14.52 21.27 7.76
CA GLY A 167 -13.23 21.86 7.37
C GLY A 167 -12.05 20.91 7.41
N LYS A 168 -12.27 19.59 7.37
CA LYS A 168 -11.19 18.60 7.36
C LYS A 168 -10.31 18.77 6.11
N PRO A 169 -8.98 18.82 6.25
CA PRO A 169 -8.06 18.90 5.13
C PRO A 169 -8.26 17.73 4.15
N ILE A 170 -8.23 18.06 2.86
CA ILE A 170 -8.16 17.10 1.76
C ILE A 170 -6.78 16.42 1.74
N SER A 171 -6.65 15.26 1.10
CA SER A 171 -5.32 14.63 0.99
C SER A 171 -4.35 15.51 0.19
N SER A 172 -3.05 15.41 0.49
CA SER A 172 -2.03 16.26 -0.12
C SER A 172 -1.97 16.10 -1.64
N GLY A 173 -2.28 14.92 -2.18
CA GLY A 173 -2.41 14.70 -3.62
C GLY A 173 -3.52 15.53 -4.27
N ILE A 174 -4.71 15.55 -3.68
CA ILE A 174 -5.85 16.34 -4.17
C ILE A 174 -5.53 17.83 -4.02
N PHE A 175 -4.95 18.22 -2.89
CA PHE A 175 -4.55 19.60 -2.65
C PHE A 175 -3.55 20.11 -3.69
N LEU A 176 -2.57 19.28 -4.05
CA LEU A 176 -1.62 19.62 -5.11
C LEU A 176 -2.31 19.71 -6.48
N SER A 177 -3.23 18.79 -6.78
CA SER A 177 -4.02 18.80 -8.02
C SER A 177 -4.78 20.11 -8.20
N GLU A 178 -5.51 20.53 -7.17
CA GLU A 178 -6.29 21.76 -7.18
C GLU A 178 -5.38 22.98 -7.35
N LYS A 179 -4.26 23.02 -6.62
CA LYS A 179 -3.33 24.15 -6.67
C LYS A 179 -2.56 24.25 -8.00
N ALA A 180 -2.29 23.11 -8.64
CA ALA A 180 -1.62 23.02 -9.93
C ALA A 180 -2.59 23.04 -11.13
N ASN A 181 -3.91 23.20 -10.91
CA ASN A 181 -4.96 23.13 -11.95
C ASN A 181 -4.87 21.87 -12.82
N LEU A 182 -4.61 20.73 -12.18
CA LEU A 182 -4.54 19.44 -12.86
C LEU A 182 -5.94 18.82 -12.97
N ASN A 183 -6.24 18.20 -14.12
CA ASN A 183 -7.53 17.58 -14.40
C ASN A 183 -7.76 16.23 -13.71
N PHE A 184 -6.81 15.76 -12.88
CA PHE A 184 -6.85 14.44 -12.26
C PHE A 184 -6.47 14.50 -10.78
N GLU A 185 -7.35 14.01 -9.91
CA GLU A 185 -7.16 14.08 -8.45
C GLU A 185 -6.28 12.95 -7.87
N ASN A 186 -6.02 11.88 -8.65
CA ASN A 186 -5.27 10.72 -8.19
C ASN A 186 -3.76 10.90 -8.38
N ILE A 187 -3.22 11.89 -7.68
CA ILE A 187 -1.81 12.30 -7.74
C ILE A 187 -1.09 11.78 -6.50
N SER A 188 0.14 11.30 -6.69
CA SER A 188 0.96 10.82 -5.57
C SER A 188 1.87 11.92 -5.02
N VAL A 189 1.79 12.13 -3.71
CA VAL A 189 2.72 12.99 -2.96
C VAL A 189 3.48 12.08 -2.00
N ASN A 190 4.76 11.86 -2.28
CA ASN A 190 5.57 10.92 -1.50
C ASN A 190 5.81 11.40 -0.06
N TYR A 191 6.29 10.51 0.80
CA TYR A 191 6.52 10.79 2.21
C TYR A 191 7.45 11.99 2.47
N PHE A 192 8.46 12.19 1.60
CA PHE A 192 9.40 13.31 1.72
C PHE A 192 8.75 14.65 1.34
N ALA A 193 7.92 14.64 0.30
CA ALA A 193 7.14 15.78 -0.14
C ALA A 193 6.12 16.20 0.92
N GLU A 194 5.49 15.25 1.62
CA GLU A 194 4.64 15.53 2.78
C GLU A 194 5.39 16.25 3.89
N GLY A 195 6.61 15.80 4.21
CA GLY A 195 7.46 16.48 5.19
C GLY A 195 7.71 17.94 4.81
N TYR A 196 8.07 18.19 3.56
CA TYR A 196 8.25 19.56 3.04
C TYR A 196 6.95 20.36 3.03
N LEU A 197 5.86 19.76 2.56
CA LEU A 197 4.57 20.43 2.43
C LEU A 197 4.00 20.84 3.80
N ASN A 198 4.36 20.14 4.88
CA ASN A 198 3.91 20.50 6.23
C ASN A 198 4.79 21.58 6.89
N PHE A 199 6.14 21.45 6.87
CA PHE A 199 7.01 22.40 7.60
C PHE A 199 8.26 22.83 6.81
N GLY A 200 8.20 22.82 5.48
CA GLY A 200 9.33 23.13 4.60
C GLY A 200 10.51 22.16 4.80
N PHE A 201 11.72 22.63 4.54
CA PHE A 201 12.94 21.82 4.71
C PHE A 201 13.12 21.25 6.12
N VAL A 202 12.65 21.96 7.16
CA VAL A 202 12.67 21.47 8.54
C VAL A 202 11.77 20.23 8.68
N GLY A 203 10.57 20.27 8.11
CA GLY A 203 9.65 19.13 8.09
C GLY A 203 10.20 17.94 7.34
N LEU A 204 10.85 18.15 6.20
CA LEU A 204 11.53 17.10 5.44
C LEU A 204 12.57 16.37 6.31
N PHE A 205 13.42 17.12 7.02
CA PHE A 205 14.43 16.53 7.91
C PHE A 205 13.79 15.76 9.07
N ILE A 206 12.76 16.32 9.71
CA ILE A 206 12.03 15.66 10.80
C ILE A 206 11.42 14.33 10.32
N PHE A 207 10.74 14.33 9.17
CA PHE A 207 10.14 13.13 8.60
C PHE A 207 11.19 12.07 8.30
N LEU A 208 12.33 12.44 7.73
CA LEU A 208 13.43 11.52 7.46
C LEU A 208 13.95 10.86 8.76
N VAL A 209 14.18 11.66 9.81
CA VAL A 209 14.62 11.15 11.12
C VAL A 209 13.58 10.21 11.73
N ILE A 210 12.30 10.56 11.68
CA ILE A 210 11.20 9.72 12.18
C ILE A 210 11.17 8.38 11.44
N LEU A 211 11.25 8.41 10.11
CA LEU A 211 11.25 7.21 9.28
C LEU A 211 12.47 6.32 9.60
N ALA A 212 13.67 6.89 9.61
CA ALA A 212 14.90 6.14 9.88
C ALA A 212 14.88 5.53 11.30
N PHE A 213 14.45 6.31 12.29
CA PHE A 213 14.35 5.84 13.67
C PHE A 213 13.32 4.73 13.83
N THR A 214 12.12 4.89 13.27
CA THR A 214 11.04 3.88 13.39
C THR A 214 11.43 2.57 12.71
N LEU A 215 11.98 2.62 11.49
CA LEU A 215 12.47 1.44 10.78
C LEU A 215 13.59 0.74 11.55
N ALA A 216 14.62 1.49 11.99
CA ALA A 216 15.74 0.91 12.74
C ALA A 216 15.30 0.27 14.07
N ARG A 217 14.29 0.83 14.73
CA ARG A 217 13.73 0.26 15.97
C ARG A 217 12.95 -1.02 15.68
N ILE A 218 12.04 -0.99 14.70
CA ILE A 218 11.19 -2.14 14.35
C ILE A 218 12.04 -3.31 13.85
N ASP A 219 13.06 -3.05 13.01
CA ASP A 219 13.98 -4.07 12.50
C ASP A 219 14.77 -4.73 13.64
N LYS A 220 15.34 -3.94 14.56
CA LYS A 220 16.08 -4.49 15.72
C LYS A 220 15.19 -5.38 16.58
N ILE A 221 13.93 -4.99 16.78
CA ILE A 221 12.94 -5.79 17.52
C ILE A 221 12.67 -7.09 16.76
N TYR A 222 12.40 -7.02 15.45
CA TYR A 222 12.12 -8.18 14.61
C TYR A 222 13.25 -9.21 14.65
N TRP A 223 14.49 -8.78 14.47
CA TRP A 223 15.66 -9.68 14.50
C TRP A 223 15.86 -10.31 15.87
N ARG A 224 15.65 -9.56 16.96
CA ARG A 224 15.72 -10.11 18.32
C ARG A 224 14.66 -11.18 18.58
N TYR A 225 13.41 -10.92 18.19
CA TYR A 225 12.29 -11.86 18.41
C TYR A 225 12.31 -13.06 17.47
N THR A 226 12.69 -12.89 16.21
CA THR A 226 12.74 -13.98 15.22
C THR A 226 13.76 -15.04 15.59
N VAL A 227 14.90 -14.64 16.17
CA VAL A 227 15.93 -15.56 16.66
C VAL A 227 15.44 -16.36 17.87
N GLN A 228 14.63 -15.77 18.73
CA GLN A 228 14.16 -16.41 19.97
C GLN A 228 12.86 -17.22 19.81
N TYR A 229 11.98 -16.84 18.87
CA TYR A 229 10.66 -17.44 18.71
C TYR A 229 10.28 -17.56 17.23
N LYS A 230 10.18 -18.80 16.73
CA LYS A 230 9.87 -19.07 15.32
C LYS A 230 8.45 -18.68 14.90
N SER A 231 7.47 -18.77 15.81
CA SER A 231 6.06 -18.46 15.52
C SER A 231 5.53 -17.37 16.47
N ASN A 232 5.96 -16.13 16.23
CA ASN A 232 5.46 -14.96 16.94
C ASN A 232 4.54 -14.13 16.04
N PHE A 233 3.41 -13.71 16.58
CA PHE A 233 2.47 -12.81 15.91
C PHE A 233 3.11 -11.48 15.47
N PHE A 234 4.14 -11.03 16.20
CA PHE A 234 4.93 -9.87 15.80
C PHE A 234 5.57 -10.02 14.41
N ASN A 235 5.94 -11.23 13.99
CA ASN A 235 6.50 -11.48 12.66
C ASN A 235 5.46 -11.18 11.57
N VAL A 236 4.19 -11.44 11.82
CA VAL A 236 3.08 -11.15 10.89
C VAL A 236 2.93 -9.64 10.73
N ILE A 237 2.85 -8.91 11.85
CA ILE A 237 2.77 -7.44 11.86
C ILE A 237 3.95 -6.84 11.10
N TYR A 238 5.16 -7.31 11.37
CA TYR A 238 6.37 -6.82 10.72
C TYR A 238 6.32 -6.99 9.20
N LEU A 239 5.94 -8.18 8.71
CA LEU A 239 5.85 -8.46 7.27
C LEU A 239 4.79 -7.60 6.59
N ILE A 240 3.66 -7.35 7.25
CA ILE A 240 2.62 -6.44 6.77
C ILE A 240 3.14 -5.01 6.68
N CYS A 241 3.79 -4.51 7.74
CA CYS A 241 4.40 -3.19 7.74
C CYS A 241 5.43 -3.02 6.61
N LEU A 242 6.21 -4.05 6.31
CA LEU A 242 7.20 -4.05 5.23
C LEU A 242 6.53 -3.90 3.86
N GLY A 243 5.43 -4.62 3.60
CA GLY A 243 4.63 -4.44 2.38
C GLY A 243 4.03 -3.03 2.27
N MET A 244 3.48 -2.53 3.37
CA MET A 244 2.87 -1.20 3.43
C MET A 244 3.87 -0.05 3.34
N LEU A 245 5.13 -0.27 3.71
CA LEU A 245 6.20 0.73 3.61
C LEU A 245 6.35 1.25 2.18
N PHE A 246 6.24 0.37 1.17
CA PHE A 246 6.27 0.78 -0.23
C PHE A 246 5.15 1.74 -0.59
N PHE A 247 3.96 1.51 -0.04
CA PHE A 247 2.81 2.37 -0.30
C PHE A 247 2.97 3.71 0.43
N VAL A 248 3.46 3.71 1.68
CA VAL A 248 3.70 4.95 2.44
C VAL A 248 4.79 5.81 1.80
N LEU A 249 5.89 5.21 1.34
CA LEU A 249 7.01 5.96 0.77
C LEU A 249 6.69 6.58 -0.59
N ARG A 250 5.84 5.94 -1.39
CA ARG A 250 5.52 6.39 -2.75
C ARG A 250 4.20 7.18 -2.83
N GLY A 251 3.17 6.69 -2.16
CA GLY A 251 1.79 7.15 -2.33
C GLY A 251 1.40 8.27 -1.38
N ASP A 252 0.15 8.71 -1.52
CA ASP A 252 -0.49 9.68 -0.61
C ASP A 252 -0.47 9.18 0.84
N LEU A 253 0.02 10.03 1.76
CA LEU A 253 0.23 9.66 3.15
C LEU A 253 -1.08 9.40 3.87
N MET A 254 -2.13 10.19 3.60
CA MET A 254 -3.43 10.01 4.23
C MET A 254 -4.04 8.66 3.88
N SER A 255 -4.04 8.31 2.60
CA SER A 255 -4.56 7.04 2.12
C SER A 255 -3.74 5.86 2.62
N SER A 256 -2.42 5.90 2.44
CA SER A 256 -1.52 4.82 2.87
C SER A 256 -1.58 4.58 4.38
N PHE A 257 -1.60 5.64 5.20
CA PHE A 257 -1.73 5.54 6.65
C PHE A 257 -3.05 4.87 7.07
N ALA A 258 -4.17 5.24 6.43
CA ALA A 258 -5.46 4.62 6.68
C ALA A 258 -5.48 3.12 6.35
N TYR A 259 -4.87 2.72 5.22
CA TYR A 259 -4.73 1.31 4.86
C TYR A 259 -3.83 0.56 5.83
N THR A 260 -2.70 1.15 6.24
CA THR A 260 -1.77 0.50 7.19
C THR A 260 -2.45 0.24 8.52
N LEU A 261 -3.18 1.23 9.05
CA LEU A 261 -3.95 1.05 10.28
C LEU A 261 -5.06 0.01 10.12
N GLY A 262 -5.77 0.00 8.98
CA GLY A 262 -6.76 -1.02 8.67
C GLY A 262 -6.16 -2.43 8.75
N MET A 263 -5.01 -2.67 8.10
CA MET A 263 -4.33 -3.96 8.14
C MET A 263 -3.82 -4.33 9.54
N LEU A 264 -3.30 -3.37 10.30
CA LEU A 264 -2.86 -3.58 11.68
C LEU A 264 -4.03 -3.97 12.60
N PHE A 265 -5.15 -3.27 12.50
CA PHE A 265 -6.37 -3.60 13.26
C PHE A 265 -6.91 -4.97 12.88
N SER A 266 -6.99 -5.29 11.58
CA SER A 266 -7.38 -6.62 11.11
C SER A 266 -6.45 -7.70 11.68
N SER A 267 -5.15 -7.43 11.74
CA SER A 267 -4.18 -8.37 12.30
C SER A 267 -4.41 -8.59 13.80
N ILE A 268 -4.52 -7.52 14.58
CA ILE A 268 -4.74 -7.59 16.03
C ILE A 268 -6.06 -8.29 16.34
N PHE A 269 -7.09 -8.03 15.53
CA PHE A 269 -8.38 -8.70 15.62
C PHE A 269 -8.22 -10.21 15.45
N VAL A 270 -7.61 -10.67 14.35
CA VAL A 270 -7.34 -12.10 14.11
C VAL A 270 -6.56 -12.73 15.26
N PHE A 271 -5.52 -12.06 15.77
CA PHE A 271 -4.74 -12.57 16.90
C PHE A 271 -5.56 -12.80 18.16
N LYS A 272 -6.49 -11.89 18.50
CA LYS A 272 -7.37 -12.04 19.66
C LYS A 272 -8.30 -13.24 19.53
N PHE A 273 -8.76 -13.58 18.32
CA PHE A 273 -9.62 -14.73 18.08
C PHE A 273 -8.85 -16.05 18.05
N VAL A 274 -7.61 -16.08 17.54
CA VAL A 274 -6.80 -17.30 17.47
C VAL A 274 -6.24 -17.71 18.84
N LYS A 275 -6.05 -16.75 19.76
CA LYS A 275 -5.53 -17.03 21.12
C LYS A 275 -6.61 -17.47 22.12
N LYS A 276 -7.90 -17.35 21.78
CA LYS A 276 -9.02 -17.88 22.57
C LYS A 276 -9.31 -19.32 22.13
#